data_AF-C7TZI1-F1
#
_entry.id   AF-C7TZI1-F1
#
_cell.length_a   1.000
_cell.length_b   1.000
_cell.length_c   1.000
_cell.angle_alpha   90.00
_cell.angle_beta   90.00
_cell.angle_gamma   90.00
#
_symmetry.space_group_name_H-M   'P 1'
#
loop_
_entity.id
_entity.type
_entity.pdbx_description
1 polymer ?
#
loop_
_entity_poly.entity_id
_entity_poly.type
_entity_poly.pdbx_seq_one_letter_code
_entity_poly.pdbx_strand_id
1 'polypeptide(L)'
;MDCVYFYDHLVIFRNFDHIKSKLCNKVQVEEDNVELHDNENALNFICRLLSEALKDRVSLVCPVRVCVKDKTDLQAIGLKYIGQLTHVLLTKGPPSNTPAGNEFRHFWGKKSELRRIDGDLCECIVWSNGPNVCMQIVNFVLIKKLHLSANPNELELWYHLLPNRLDPFISLHKRNRNVSLVTASSLCLIRALDKLRELLRGLNTKLPLNITAVLPLSSAFRDTAVFPSILSFPMADQSCNNKTLRT
;
A
#
# COMPACT_ATOMS: atom_id res chain seq x y z
N MET A 1 17.98 -4.15 20.86
CA MET A 1 17.53 -3.24 19.79
C MET A 1 16.16 -3.71 19.37
N ASP A 2 15.11 -2.91 19.56
CA ASP A 2 13.75 -3.37 19.28
C ASP A 2 13.57 -3.51 17.77
N CYS A 3 13.13 -4.70 17.34
CA CYS A 3 12.92 -5.04 15.93
C CYS A 3 11.98 -4.05 15.21
N VAL A 4 11.12 -3.37 15.97
CA VAL A 4 10.15 -2.38 15.47
C VAL A 4 10.83 -1.13 14.88
N TYR A 5 12.04 -0.76 15.30
CA TYR A 5 12.74 0.41 14.74
C TYR A 5 13.56 0.09 13.50
N PHE A 6 13.87 -1.18 13.25
CA PHE A 6 14.74 -1.57 12.14
C PHE A 6 13.95 -1.90 10.86
N TYR A 7 12.72 -2.38 11.00
CA TYR A 7 11.86 -2.79 9.89
C TYR A 7 10.61 -1.91 9.78
N ASP A 8 10.25 -1.54 8.55
CA ASP A 8 9.06 -0.72 8.27
C ASP A 8 7.77 -1.54 8.36
N HIS A 9 7.86 -2.85 8.12
CA HIS A 9 6.74 -3.77 8.21
C HIS A 9 7.20 -5.10 8.80
N LEU A 10 6.56 -5.51 9.89
CA LEU A 10 6.74 -6.82 10.51
C LEU A 10 5.51 -7.71 10.25
N VAL A 11 5.75 -8.95 9.83
CA VAL A 11 4.74 -10.01 9.68
C VAL A 11 4.97 -11.00 10.81
N ILE A 12 4.10 -11.01 11.83
CA ILE A 12 4.28 -11.81 13.05
C ILE A 12 3.37 -13.03 12.99
N PHE A 13 3.92 -14.23 13.14
CA PHE A 13 3.16 -15.47 13.14
C PHE A 13 2.66 -15.83 14.55
N ARG A 14 1.38 -16.20 14.68
CA ARG A 14 0.77 -16.54 15.98
C ARG A 14 1.11 -17.96 16.44
N ASN A 15 1.00 -18.92 15.52
CA ASN A 15 1.34 -20.32 15.76
C ASN A 15 2.20 -20.81 14.59
N PHE A 16 3.52 -20.69 14.76
CA PHE A 16 4.46 -21.03 13.70
C PHE A 16 4.53 -22.55 13.46
N ASP A 17 4.30 -23.37 14.49
CA ASP A 17 4.35 -24.83 14.36
C ASP A 17 3.25 -25.34 13.42
N HIS A 18 2.05 -24.75 13.49
CA HIS A 18 0.97 -25.08 12.56
C HIS A 18 1.27 -24.64 11.11
N ILE A 19 1.95 -23.51 10.94
CA ILE A 19 2.38 -23.02 9.63
C ILE A 19 3.45 -23.94 9.05
N LYS A 20 4.41 -24.35 9.88
CA LYS A 20 5.46 -25.30 9.53
C LYS A 20 4.89 -26.65 9.11
N SER A 21 3.92 -27.20 9.87
CA SER A 21 3.29 -28.47 9.49
C SER A 21 2.58 -28.40 8.13
N LYS A 22 1.90 -27.28 7.84
CA LYS A 22 1.27 -27.05 6.53
C LYS A 22 2.29 -26.90 5.40
N LEU A 23 3.44 -26.26 5.67
CA LEU A 23 4.54 -26.12 4.71
C LEU A 23 5.23 -27.45 4.39
N CYS A 24 5.56 -28.26 5.40
CA CYS A 24 6.25 -29.54 5.20
C CYS A 24 5.41 -30.50 4.33
N ASN A 25 4.09 -30.55 4.53
CA ASN A 25 3.19 -31.36 3.71
C ASN A 25 3.14 -30.93 2.23
N LYS A 26 3.54 -29.69 1.93
CA LYS A 26 3.51 -29.10 0.58
C LYS A 26 4.85 -29.21 -0.13
N VAL A 27 5.96 -28.99 0.56
CA VAL A 27 7.30 -29.03 -0.08
C VAL A 27 7.65 -30.44 -0.57
N GLN A 28 7.13 -31.48 0.08
CA GLN A 28 7.20 -32.86 -0.42
C GLN A 28 6.46 -33.08 -1.78
N VAL A 29 5.66 -32.11 -2.25
CA VAL A 29 4.87 -32.20 -3.49
C VAL A 29 5.49 -31.41 -4.65
N GLU A 30 6.36 -30.43 -4.38
CA GLU A 30 6.86 -29.50 -5.41
C GLU A 30 8.37 -29.59 -5.69
N GLU A 31 9.24 -29.97 -4.74
CA GLU A 31 10.69 -30.14 -4.98
C GLU A 31 11.30 -31.23 -4.06
N ASP A 32 11.93 -32.25 -4.64
CA ASP A 32 12.82 -33.16 -3.91
C ASP A 32 14.03 -32.36 -3.36
N ASN A 33 14.25 -32.45 -2.04
CA ASN A 33 15.48 -32.06 -1.28
C ASN A 33 15.54 -30.70 -0.55
N VAL A 34 14.48 -30.23 0.12
CA VAL A 34 14.65 -29.29 1.24
C VAL A 34 14.00 -29.86 2.51
N GLU A 35 14.82 -30.43 3.39
CA GLU A 35 14.39 -30.85 4.71
C GLU A 35 14.05 -29.62 5.57
N LEU A 36 12.76 -29.30 5.65
CA LEU A 36 12.18 -28.24 6.50
C LEU A 36 12.11 -28.63 7.98
N HIS A 37 13.15 -29.29 8.49
CA HIS A 37 13.16 -29.77 9.88
C HIS A 37 13.34 -28.61 10.88
N ASP A 38 14.01 -27.53 10.47
CA ASP A 38 14.27 -26.36 11.32
C ASP A 38 13.32 -25.19 11.04
N ASN A 39 12.94 -24.47 12.11
CA ASN A 39 12.08 -23.28 12.00
C ASN A 39 12.73 -22.18 11.15
N GLU A 40 14.06 -22.11 11.17
CA GLU A 40 14.84 -21.17 10.36
C GLU A 40 14.74 -21.50 8.87
N ASN A 41 14.78 -22.77 8.48
CA ASN A 41 14.62 -23.19 7.08
C ASN A 41 13.25 -22.81 6.53
N ALA A 42 12.19 -23.01 7.33
CA ALA A 42 10.84 -22.61 6.96
C ALA A 42 10.70 -21.10 6.77
N LEU A 43 11.27 -20.30 7.68
CA LEU A 43 11.25 -18.84 7.53
C LEU A 43 12.09 -18.38 6.35
N ASN A 44 13.26 -18.97 6.11
CA ASN A 44 14.12 -18.64 4.98
C ASN A 44 13.44 -18.93 3.64
N PHE A 45 12.71 -20.04 3.54
CA PHE A 45 11.90 -20.35 2.36
C PHE A 45 10.81 -19.28 2.11
N ILE A 46 10.07 -18.89 3.15
CA ILE A 46 9.09 -17.81 3.03
C ILE A 46 9.77 -16.49 2.66
N CYS A 47 10.93 -16.18 3.24
CA CYS A 47 11.70 -14.97 2.92
C CYS A 47 12.12 -14.96 1.45
N ARG A 48 12.58 -16.08 0.89
CA ARG A 48 12.92 -16.21 -0.53
C ARG A 48 11.71 -15.90 -1.42
N LEU A 49 10.57 -16.52 -1.14
CA LEU A 49 9.32 -16.28 -1.89
C LEU A 49 8.84 -14.83 -1.78
N LEU A 50 8.91 -14.24 -0.59
CA LEU A 50 8.54 -12.84 -0.39
C LEU A 50 9.49 -11.89 -1.10
N SER A 51 10.80 -12.20 -1.12
CA SER A 51 11.79 -11.41 -1.86
C SER A 51 11.51 -11.44 -3.37
N GLU A 52 11.12 -12.60 -3.91
CA GLU A 52 10.74 -12.76 -5.31
C GLU A 52 9.42 -12.05 -5.65
N ALA A 53 8.47 -12.02 -4.71
CA ALA A 53 7.18 -11.37 -4.91
C ALA A 53 7.23 -9.84 -4.78
N LEU A 54 8.03 -9.33 -3.84
CA LEU A 54 8.11 -7.91 -3.52
C LEU A 54 9.14 -7.16 -4.38
N LYS A 55 10.19 -7.84 -4.85
CA LYS A 55 11.26 -7.30 -5.72
C LYS A 55 11.65 -5.87 -5.32
N ASP A 56 11.47 -4.92 -6.23
CA ASP A 56 11.90 -3.52 -6.10
C ASP A 56 11.15 -2.71 -5.02
N ARG A 57 10.14 -3.29 -4.37
CA ARG A 57 9.40 -2.65 -3.28
C ARG A 57 10.12 -2.76 -1.94
N VAL A 58 11.07 -3.68 -1.81
CA VAL A 58 11.73 -4.04 -0.54
C VAL A 58 13.24 -4.14 -0.74
N SER A 59 13.98 -3.57 0.21
CA SER A 59 15.45 -3.66 0.27
C SER A 59 15.93 -4.85 1.07
N LEU A 60 15.19 -5.26 2.10
CA LEU A 60 15.53 -6.37 2.97
C LEU A 60 14.29 -7.15 3.39
N VAL A 61 14.35 -8.47 3.25
CA VAL A 61 13.42 -9.44 3.81
C VAL A 61 14.24 -10.36 4.70
N CYS A 62 13.95 -10.43 5.99
CA CYS A 62 14.67 -11.35 6.86
C CYS A 62 13.80 -11.95 7.98
N PRO A 63 14.15 -13.15 8.48
CA PRO A 63 13.52 -13.73 9.65
C PRO A 63 13.91 -12.93 10.90
N VAL A 64 12.93 -12.67 11.77
CA VAL A 64 13.09 -11.88 12.98
C VAL A 64 12.35 -12.56 14.12
N ARG A 65 12.93 -12.54 15.33
CA ARG A 65 12.24 -12.97 16.54
C ARG A 65 11.74 -11.76 17.31
N VAL A 66 10.45 -11.77 17.66
CA VAL A 66 9.81 -10.71 18.44
C VAL A 66 9.59 -11.23 19.85
N CYS A 67 10.39 -10.72 20.78
CA CYS A 67 10.23 -11.01 22.21
C CYS A 67 9.05 -10.22 22.76
N VAL A 68 8.05 -10.92 23.30
CA VAL A 68 6.93 -10.32 24.01
C VAL A 68 7.17 -10.56 25.50
N LYS A 69 7.18 -9.49 26.31
CA LYS A 69 7.37 -9.60 27.76
C LYS A 69 6.37 -10.62 28.33
N ASP A 70 6.89 -11.57 29.10
CA ASP A 70 6.16 -12.66 29.77
C ASP A 70 5.55 -13.75 28.85
N LYS A 71 5.95 -13.84 27.57
CA LYS A 71 5.53 -14.90 26.64
C LYS A 71 6.69 -15.48 25.84
N THR A 72 6.43 -16.61 25.18
CA THR A 72 7.35 -17.22 24.21
C THR A 72 7.64 -16.25 23.06
N ASP A 73 8.89 -16.24 22.61
CA ASP A 73 9.31 -15.48 21.42
C ASP A 73 8.45 -15.85 20.21
N LEU A 74 7.91 -14.83 19.54
CA LEU A 74 7.14 -15.01 18.32
C LEU A 74 8.06 -14.95 17.10
N GLN A 75 7.85 -15.87 16.16
CA GLN A 75 8.54 -15.84 14.87
C GLN A 75 7.90 -14.79 13.97
N ALA A 76 8.72 -14.00 13.28
CA ALA A 76 8.27 -12.94 12.40
C ALA A 76 9.18 -12.80 11.17
N ILE A 77 8.71 -12.05 10.18
CA ILE A 77 9.49 -11.60 9.03
C ILE A 77 9.51 -10.08 9.03
N GLY A 78 10.71 -9.51 9.01
CA GLY A 78 10.96 -8.09 8.87
C GLY A 78 11.13 -7.70 7.41
N LEU A 79 10.43 -6.65 6.99
CA LEU A 79 10.47 -6.06 5.66
C LEU A 79 10.93 -4.61 5.78
N LYS A 80 11.92 -4.23 4.96
CA LYS A 80 12.38 -2.84 4.83
C LYS A 80 12.04 -2.29 3.46
N TYR A 81 11.16 -1.30 3.41
CA TYR A 81 10.57 -0.77 2.19
C TYR A 81 11.51 0.14 1.39
N ILE A 82 11.35 0.19 0.07
CA ILE A 82 11.99 1.14 -0.85
C ILE A 82 10.93 2.14 -1.32
N GLY A 83 11.03 3.37 -0.81
CA GLY A 83 9.92 4.33 -0.72
C GLY A 83 9.23 4.81 -2.02
N GLN A 84 9.71 4.50 -3.22
CA GLN A 84 9.09 4.99 -4.46
C GLN A 84 8.04 4.03 -5.03
N LEU A 85 8.21 2.72 -4.87
CA LEU A 85 7.32 1.72 -5.48
C LEU A 85 6.36 1.09 -4.49
N THR A 86 6.52 1.30 -3.19
CA THR A 86 5.74 0.65 -2.12
C THR A 86 4.24 0.89 -2.22
N HIS A 87 3.82 2.07 -2.68
CA HIS A 87 2.42 2.48 -2.82
C HIS A 87 1.85 2.31 -4.23
N VAL A 88 2.68 1.97 -5.22
CA VAL A 88 2.24 1.88 -6.62
C VAL A 88 1.32 0.68 -6.80
N LEU A 89 0.08 0.94 -7.23
CA LEU A 89 -0.95 -0.09 -7.40
C LEU A 89 -0.65 -1.06 -8.55
N LEU A 90 0.08 -0.61 -9.57
CA LEU A 90 0.48 -1.42 -10.71
C LEU A 90 1.87 -2.02 -10.44
N THR A 91 1.98 -3.34 -10.52
CA THR A 91 3.28 -4.02 -10.59
C THR A 91 3.53 -4.35 -12.05
N LYS A 92 4.53 -3.70 -12.64
CA LYS A 92 4.98 -3.99 -14.00
C LYS A 92 5.82 -5.26 -13.96
N GLY A 93 5.43 -6.24 -14.76
CA GLY A 93 6.22 -7.44 -15.03
C GLY A 93 6.94 -7.35 -16.38
N PRO A 94 7.60 -8.45 -16.78
CA PRO A 94 8.31 -8.54 -18.05
C PRO A 94 7.36 -8.50 -19.27
N PRO A 95 7.91 -8.24 -20.47
CA PRO A 95 7.15 -8.27 -21.72
C PRO A 95 6.50 -9.65 -21.95
N SER A 96 5.29 -9.62 -22.50
CA SER A 96 4.53 -10.83 -22.86
C SER A 96 5.27 -11.66 -23.91
N ASN A 97 4.97 -12.96 -23.97
CA ASN A 97 5.60 -13.93 -24.88
C ASN A 97 7.12 -14.12 -24.69
N THR A 98 7.69 -13.64 -23.58
CA THR A 98 9.06 -13.98 -23.17
C THR A 98 9.05 -15.11 -22.15
N PRO A 99 10.14 -15.89 -22.00
CA PRO A 99 10.24 -16.90 -20.95
C PRO A 99 10.01 -16.30 -19.55
N ALA A 100 10.58 -15.11 -19.30
CA ALA A 100 10.34 -14.36 -18.06
C ALA A 100 8.87 -13.96 -17.86
N GLY A 101 8.14 -13.65 -18.94
CA GLY A 101 6.68 -13.43 -18.93
C GLY A 101 5.89 -14.66 -18.51
N ASN A 102 6.26 -15.83 -19.05
CA ASN A 102 5.63 -17.09 -18.70
C ASN A 102 5.90 -17.48 -17.25
N GLU A 103 7.13 -17.30 -16.76
CA GLU A 103 7.50 -17.49 -15.35
C GLU A 103 6.71 -16.55 -14.44
N PHE A 104 6.62 -15.26 -14.78
CA PHE A 104 5.84 -14.28 -14.03
C PHE A 104 4.37 -14.71 -13.96
N ARG A 105 3.79 -15.12 -15.08
CA ARG A 105 2.41 -15.60 -15.14
C ARG A 105 2.21 -16.90 -14.35
N HIS A 106 3.18 -17.81 -14.37
CA HIS A 106 3.14 -19.03 -13.57
C HIS A 106 3.23 -18.71 -12.07
N PHE A 107 4.07 -17.75 -11.70
CA PHE A 107 4.15 -17.25 -10.34
C PHE A 107 2.84 -16.58 -9.90
N TRP A 108 2.27 -15.64 -10.63
CA TRP A 108 1.08 -14.92 -10.16
C TRP A 108 -0.26 -15.61 -10.49
N GLY A 109 -0.24 -16.60 -11.37
CA GLY A 109 -1.41 -17.36 -11.80
C GLY A 109 -2.50 -16.45 -12.35
N LYS A 110 -3.73 -16.61 -11.82
CA LYS A 110 -4.91 -15.83 -12.22
C LYS A 110 -4.80 -14.33 -11.90
N LYS A 111 -3.81 -13.91 -11.10
CA LYS A 111 -3.61 -12.52 -10.71
C LYS A 111 -2.79 -11.74 -11.76
N SER A 112 -2.11 -12.43 -12.68
CA SER A 112 -1.41 -11.81 -13.81
C SER A 112 -2.40 -11.41 -14.89
N GLU A 113 -2.29 -10.18 -15.37
CA GLU A 113 -3.07 -9.63 -16.47
C GLU A 113 -2.13 -8.98 -17.48
N LEU A 114 -2.47 -9.07 -18.77
CA LEU A 114 -1.73 -8.37 -19.82
C LEU A 114 -2.17 -6.90 -19.89
N ARG A 115 -1.20 -5.97 -19.89
CA ARG A 115 -1.46 -4.55 -20.11
C ARG A 115 -0.43 -3.94 -21.04
N ARG A 116 -0.88 -2.97 -21.84
CA ARG A 116 0.02 -2.13 -22.61
C ARG A 116 0.58 -1.04 -21.70
N ILE A 117 1.90 -1.07 -21.48
CA ILE A 117 2.64 -0.08 -20.71
C ILE A 117 3.69 0.50 -21.64
N ASP A 118 3.68 1.82 -21.82
CA ASP A 118 4.64 2.54 -22.68
C ASP A 118 4.66 2.04 -24.14
N GLY A 119 3.56 1.43 -24.61
CA GLY A 119 3.44 0.85 -25.96
C GLY A 119 3.68 -0.66 -26.02
N ASP A 120 4.38 -1.22 -25.05
CA ASP A 120 4.71 -2.65 -24.99
C ASP A 120 3.64 -3.45 -24.24
N LEU A 121 3.37 -4.67 -24.70
CA LEU A 121 2.47 -5.60 -24.02
C LEU A 121 3.25 -6.35 -22.93
N CYS A 122 2.98 -6.02 -21.66
CA CYS A 122 3.65 -6.60 -20.50
C CYS A 122 2.68 -7.39 -19.61
N GLU A 123 3.18 -8.42 -18.94
CA GLU A 123 2.48 -9.08 -17.84
C GLU A 123 2.48 -8.15 -16.62
N CYS A 124 1.33 -7.98 -15.97
CA CYS A 124 1.12 -6.94 -14.96
C CYS A 124 0.18 -7.40 -13.84
N ILE A 125 0.24 -6.70 -12.72
CA ILE A 125 -0.66 -6.93 -11.57
C ILE A 125 -1.23 -5.62 -11.06
N VAL A 126 -2.54 -5.57 -10.85
CA VAL A 126 -3.23 -4.38 -10.30
C VAL A 126 -3.78 -4.60 -8.91
N TRP A 127 -3.13 -4.03 -7.91
CA TRP A 127 -3.54 -4.11 -6.51
C TRP A 127 -4.73 -3.20 -6.21
N SER A 128 -5.50 -3.57 -5.18
CA SER A 128 -6.69 -2.82 -4.78
C SER A 128 -6.30 -1.49 -4.14
N ASN A 129 -7.11 -0.46 -4.39
CA ASN A 129 -6.99 0.81 -3.68
C ASN A 129 -7.48 0.63 -2.24
N GLY A 130 -6.72 1.12 -1.26
CA GLY A 130 -7.07 1.00 0.17
C GLY A 130 -5.91 0.49 1.03
N PRO A 131 -5.78 -0.83 1.27
CA PRO A 131 -4.72 -1.37 2.11
C PRO A 131 -3.34 -1.23 1.46
N ASN A 132 -2.30 -1.18 2.28
CA ASN A 132 -0.91 -1.13 1.80
C ASN A 132 -0.65 -2.27 0.78
N VAL A 133 -0.09 -1.93 -0.39
CA VAL A 133 0.13 -2.87 -1.49
C VAL A 133 1.08 -4.00 -1.10
N CYS A 134 2.15 -3.70 -0.35
CA CYS A 134 3.09 -4.71 0.13
C CYS A 134 2.41 -5.69 1.09
N MET A 135 1.48 -5.20 1.93
CA MET A 135 0.64 -6.06 2.77
C MET A 135 -0.26 -6.98 1.93
N GLN A 136 -0.86 -6.47 0.83
CA GLN A 136 -1.64 -7.29 -0.10
C GLN A 136 -0.78 -8.37 -0.78
N ILE A 137 0.45 -8.03 -1.17
CA ILE A 137 1.41 -8.98 -1.76
C ILE A 137 1.75 -10.09 -0.77
N VAL A 138 2.13 -9.74 0.46
CA VAL A 138 2.46 -10.71 1.51
C VAL A 138 1.27 -11.65 1.75
N ASN A 139 0.06 -11.11 1.90
CA ASN A 139 -1.14 -11.92 2.07
C ASN A 139 -1.41 -12.82 0.87
N PHE A 140 -1.21 -12.34 -0.35
CA PHE A 140 -1.34 -13.16 -1.54
C PHE A 140 -0.36 -14.34 -1.51
N VAL A 141 0.91 -14.12 -1.20
CA VAL A 141 1.92 -15.19 -1.12
C VAL A 141 1.56 -16.20 -0.02
N LEU A 142 1.26 -15.73 1.19
CA LEU A 142 0.95 -16.61 2.32
C LEU A 142 -0.35 -17.41 2.10
N ILE A 143 -1.38 -16.81 1.52
CA ILE A 143 -2.70 -17.44 1.32
C ILE A 143 -2.74 -18.27 0.04
N LYS A 144 -2.31 -17.71 -1.10
CA LYS A 144 -2.52 -18.33 -2.42
C LYS A 144 -1.37 -19.23 -2.85
N LYS A 145 -0.12 -18.90 -2.50
CA LYS A 145 1.03 -19.75 -2.84
C LYS A 145 1.28 -20.81 -1.78
N LEU A 146 1.30 -20.41 -0.52
CA LEU A 146 1.58 -21.34 0.57
C LEU A 146 0.32 -22.03 1.12
N HIS A 147 -0.87 -21.67 0.64
CA HIS A 147 -2.15 -22.26 1.06
C HIS A 147 -2.35 -22.32 2.58
N LEU A 148 -1.77 -21.37 3.32
CA LEU A 148 -1.76 -21.41 4.78
C LEU A 148 -3.15 -21.16 5.38
N SER A 149 -4.01 -20.43 4.66
CA SER A 149 -5.39 -20.14 5.06
C SER A 149 -6.35 -20.90 4.15
N ALA A 150 -6.81 -22.07 4.60
CA ALA A 150 -7.82 -22.87 3.90
C ALA A 150 -9.25 -22.54 4.37
N ASN A 151 -9.41 -22.03 5.60
CA ASN A 151 -10.73 -21.84 6.21
C ASN A 151 -10.94 -20.41 6.73
N PRO A 152 -12.09 -19.78 6.45
CA PRO A 152 -12.43 -18.45 6.98
C PRO A 152 -12.64 -18.40 8.51
N ASN A 153 -12.67 -19.57 9.18
CA ASN A 153 -12.80 -19.70 10.63
C ASN A 153 -11.46 -19.95 11.35
N GLU A 154 -10.34 -20.10 10.62
CA GLU A 154 -9.03 -20.17 11.26
C GLU A 154 -8.66 -18.75 11.77
N LEU A 155 -8.41 -18.64 13.07
CA LEU A 155 -7.85 -17.44 13.70
C LEU A 155 -6.68 -16.91 12.85
N GLU A 156 -6.66 -15.61 12.56
CA GLU A 156 -5.61 -14.94 11.76
C GLU A 156 -4.22 -15.49 12.14
N LEU A 157 -3.64 -16.31 11.25
CA LEU A 157 -2.40 -17.06 11.51
C LEU A 157 -1.18 -16.12 11.61
N TRP A 158 -1.30 -14.91 11.09
CA TRP A 158 -0.29 -13.85 11.17
C TRP A 158 -0.90 -12.46 11.32
N TYR A 159 -0.08 -11.54 11.83
CA TYR A 159 -0.40 -10.12 12.03
C TYR A 159 0.57 -9.25 11.28
N HIS A 160 0.07 -8.16 10.74
CA HIS A 160 0.91 -7.12 10.15
C HIS A 160 1.10 -5.98 11.15
N LEU A 161 2.32 -5.71 11.57
CA LEU A 161 2.67 -4.51 12.33
C LEU A 161 3.27 -3.51 11.36
N LEU A 162 2.52 -2.43 11.10
CA LEU A 162 2.93 -1.31 10.25
C LEU A 162 2.79 0.00 11.05
N PRO A 163 3.57 1.04 10.74
CA PRO A 163 3.44 2.35 11.38
C PRO A 163 2.10 3.04 11.08
N ASN A 164 1.44 2.68 9.97
CA ASN A 164 0.20 3.29 9.50
C ASN A 164 -1.06 2.88 10.28
N ARG A 165 -0.92 2.17 11.40
CA ARG A 165 -2.05 1.73 12.24
C ARG A 165 -2.81 2.90 12.87
N LEU A 166 -2.19 4.08 12.93
CA LEU A 166 -2.82 5.31 13.41
C LEU A 166 -3.50 6.13 12.31
N ASP A 167 -3.29 5.81 11.02
CA ASP A 167 -3.93 6.49 9.88
C ASP A 167 -5.47 6.54 9.97
N PRO A 168 -6.17 5.52 10.50
CA PRO A 168 -7.62 5.61 10.72
C PRO A 168 -8.03 6.78 11.61
N PHE A 169 -7.23 7.16 12.61
CA PHE A 169 -7.54 8.29 13.49
C PHE A 169 -7.39 9.64 12.77
N ILE A 170 -6.39 9.75 11.89
CA ILE A 170 -6.16 10.95 11.07
C ILE A 170 -7.26 11.08 10.00
N SER A 171 -7.67 9.96 9.41
CA SER A 171 -8.68 9.93 8.35
C SER A 171 -10.12 10.05 8.86
N LEU A 172 -10.40 9.80 10.16
CA LEU A 172 -11.73 9.94 10.76
C LEU A 172 -12.31 11.36 10.63
N HIS A 173 -11.45 12.40 10.66
CA HIS A 173 -11.84 13.78 10.40
C HIS A 173 -12.50 13.99 9.02
N LYS A 174 -12.18 13.15 8.02
CA LYS A 174 -12.82 13.20 6.68
C LYS A 174 -14.26 12.69 6.69
N ARG A 175 -14.57 11.70 7.55
CA ARG A 175 -15.86 10.99 7.59
C ARG A 175 -16.96 11.79 8.28
N ASN A 176 -16.60 12.70 9.18
CA ASN A 176 -17.56 13.49 9.96
C ASN A 176 -18.18 14.66 9.17
N ARG A 177 -17.76 14.88 7.93
CA ARG A 177 -18.46 15.74 6.98
C ARG A 177 -19.21 14.81 6.03
N ASN A 178 -20.54 14.93 5.96
CA ASN A 178 -21.44 14.14 5.10
C ASN A 178 -21.26 14.40 3.59
N VAL A 179 -20.04 14.68 3.15
CA VAL A 179 -19.70 15.03 1.78
C VAL A 179 -18.56 14.10 1.36
N SER A 180 -18.67 13.51 0.18
CA SER A 180 -17.56 12.79 -0.46
C SER A 180 -16.47 13.79 -0.82
N LEU A 181 -15.63 14.10 0.16
CA LEU A 181 -14.61 15.12 0.07
C LEU A 181 -13.37 14.52 -0.56
N VAL A 182 -13.14 14.84 -1.84
CA VAL A 182 -11.90 14.51 -2.53
C VAL A 182 -10.77 15.29 -1.86
N THR A 183 -9.80 14.58 -1.29
CA THR A 183 -8.59 15.22 -0.78
C THR A 183 -7.85 15.87 -1.95
N ALA A 184 -7.64 17.18 -1.87
CA ALA A 184 -6.82 17.88 -2.84
C ALA A 184 -5.39 17.37 -2.68
N SER A 185 -4.78 16.92 -3.78
CA SER A 185 -3.35 16.67 -3.81
C SER A 185 -2.60 18.00 -3.65
N SER A 186 -1.37 17.96 -3.13
CA SER A 186 -0.49 19.13 -3.09
C SER A 186 -0.30 19.74 -4.48
N LEU A 187 -0.25 18.91 -5.53
CA LEU A 187 -0.26 19.36 -6.93
C LEU A 187 -1.50 20.17 -7.31
N CYS A 188 -2.68 19.79 -6.81
CA CYS A 188 -3.90 20.54 -7.05
C CYS A 188 -3.85 21.93 -6.39
N LEU A 189 -3.35 22.02 -5.15
CA LEU A 189 -3.14 23.29 -4.46
C LEU A 189 -2.13 24.18 -5.21
N ILE A 190 -1.01 23.61 -5.66
CA ILE A 190 0.02 24.34 -6.43
C ILE A 190 -0.61 24.90 -7.71
N ARG A 191 -1.34 24.08 -8.48
CA ARG A 191 -2.04 24.53 -9.69
C ARG A 191 -3.09 25.61 -9.42
N ALA A 192 -3.83 25.52 -8.31
CA ALA A 192 -4.80 26.53 -7.93
C ALA A 192 -4.12 27.87 -7.58
N LEU A 193 -2.98 27.82 -6.88
CA LEU A 193 -2.18 29.00 -6.58
C LEU A 193 -1.57 29.62 -7.83
N ASP A 194 -1.10 28.81 -8.79
CA ASP A 194 -0.56 29.29 -10.06
C ASP A 194 -1.63 30.03 -10.87
N LYS A 195 -2.85 29.50 -10.95
CA LYS A 195 -3.98 30.23 -11.55
C LYS A 195 -4.27 31.54 -10.83
N LEU A 196 -4.25 31.55 -9.49
CA LEU A 196 -4.43 32.78 -8.72
C LEU A 196 -3.33 33.81 -9.01
N ARG A 197 -2.07 33.37 -9.11
CA ARG A 197 -0.92 34.22 -9.46
C ARG A 197 -1.11 34.88 -10.83
N GLU A 198 -1.56 34.12 -11.81
CA GLU A 198 -1.85 34.63 -13.16
C GLU A 198 -2.95 35.71 -13.10
N LEU A 199 -4.06 35.45 -12.40
CA LEU A 199 -5.15 36.41 -12.25
C LEU A 199 -4.69 37.69 -11.56
N LEU A 200 -3.95 37.58 -10.45
CA LEU A 200 -3.45 38.74 -9.70
C LEU A 200 -2.47 39.57 -10.54
N ARG A 201 -1.57 38.93 -11.29
CA ARG A 201 -0.66 39.64 -12.19
C ARG A 201 -1.40 40.29 -13.35
N GLY A 202 -2.48 39.69 -13.84
CA GLY A 202 -3.36 40.29 -14.84
C GLY A 202 -4.00 41.61 -14.37
N LEU A 203 -4.18 41.79 -13.06
CA LEU A 203 -4.72 43.02 -12.47
C LEU A 203 -3.70 44.15 -12.35
N ASN A 204 -2.41 43.92 -12.62
CA ASN A 204 -1.37 44.96 -12.51
C ASN A 204 -1.67 46.20 -13.38
N THR A 205 -2.42 46.05 -14.47
CA THR A 205 -2.85 47.16 -15.33
C THR A 205 -3.84 48.12 -14.65
N LYS A 206 -4.52 47.68 -13.59
CA LYS A 206 -5.55 48.44 -12.87
C LYS A 206 -5.10 48.86 -11.47
N LEU A 207 -3.92 48.44 -11.04
CA LEU A 207 -3.40 48.72 -9.70
C LEU A 207 -2.35 49.83 -9.78
N PRO A 208 -2.29 50.73 -8.78
CA PRO A 208 -1.27 51.78 -8.74
C PRO A 208 0.14 51.22 -8.50
N LEU A 209 0.25 49.99 -7.99
CA LEU A 209 1.50 49.29 -7.74
C LEU A 209 1.41 47.86 -8.28
N ASN A 210 2.50 47.40 -8.90
CA ASN A 210 2.58 46.07 -9.46
C ASN A 210 2.78 45.00 -8.38
N ILE A 211 2.03 43.91 -8.48
CA ILE A 211 2.24 42.71 -7.69
C ILE A 211 3.46 41.97 -8.25
N THR A 212 4.53 41.90 -7.46
CA THR A 212 5.81 41.27 -7.83
C THR A 212 5.78 39.75 -7.64
N ALA A 213 5.39 39.29 -6.44
CA ALA A 213 5.38 37.87 -6.09
C ALA A 213 4.23 37.52 -5.15
N VAL A 214 3.73 36.29 -5.29
CA VAL A 214 2.75 35.66 -4.37
C VAL A 214 3.33 34.33 -3.93
N LEU A 215 3.66 34.22 -2.64
CA LEU A 215 4.36 33.06 -2.07
C LEU A 215 3.43 32.27 -1.13
N PRO A 216 3.35 30.93 -1.27
CA PRO A 216 2.58 30.11 -0.36
C PRO A 216 3.34 29.88 0.95
N LEU A 217 2.74 30.24 2.09
CA LEU A 217 3.31 30.01 3.43
C LEU A 217 2.58 28.90 4.22
N SER A 218 1.39 28.51 3.77
CA SER A 218 0.56 27.52 4.47
C SER A 218 1.24 26.15 4.53
N SER A 219 1.06 25.43 5.64
CA SER A 219 1.57 24.06 5.84
C SER A 219 1.04 23.08 4.79
N ALA A 220 -0.11 23.39 4.19
CA ALA A 220 -0.70 22.60 3.11
C ALA A 220 0.18 22.53 1.84
N PHE A 221 1.05 23.50 1.60
CA PHE A 221 1.99 23.49 0.47
C PHE A 221 3.31 22.77 0.76
N ARG A 222 3.53 22.34 2.01
CA ARG A 222 4.74 21.66 2.46
C ARG A 222 4.47 20.26 3.00
N ASP A 223 3.30 19.70 2.69
CA ASP A 223 2.86 18.38 3.14
C ASP A 223 2.95 18.17 4.68
N THR A 224 2.87 19.27 5.45
CA THR A 224 2.93 19.28 6.93
C THR A 224 1.57 19.60 7.57
N ALA A 225 0.53 19.71 6.76
CA ALA A 225 -0.82 19.89 7.27
C ALA A 225 -1.31 18.60 7.94
N VAL A 226 -1.74 18.70 9.21
CA VAL A 226 -2.27 17.57 9.99
C VAL A 226 -3.44 16.89 9.27
N PHE A 227 -4.29 17.70 8.63
CA PHE A 227 -5.38 17.22 7.81
C PHE A 227 -5.16 17.65 6.35
N PRO A 228 -5.30 16.73 5.39
CA PRO A 228 -5.15 17.07 3.98
C PRO A 228 -6.22 18.07 3.58
N SER A 229 -5.84 19.04 2.75
CA SER A 229 -6.76 20.00 2.15
C SER A 229 -7.86 19.30 1.37
N ILE A 230 -9.06 19.87 1.44
CA ILE A 230 -10.26 19.27 0.87
C ILE A 230 -10.75 20.13 -0.29
N LEU A 231 -11.11 19.50 -1.41
CA LEU A 231 -11.81 20.19 -2.49
C LEU A 231 -13.28 20.35 -2.10
N SER A 232 -13.70 21.58 -1.84
CA SER A 232 -15.11 21.94 -1.81
C SER A 232 -15.54 22.31 -3.22
N PHE A 233 -16.36 21.47 -3.83
CA PHE A 233 -17.13 21.90 -5.00
C PHE A 233 -18.23 22.83 -4.49
N PRO A 234 -18.45 24.00 -5.10
CA PRO A 234 -19.64 24.79 -4.83
C PRO A 234 -20.85 23.94 -5.25
N MET A 235 -21.51 23.30 -4.29
CA MET A 235 -22.83 22.73 -4.51
C MET A 235 -23.82 23.88 -4.39
N ALA A 236 -24.62 24.09 -5.44
CA ALA A 236 -25.78 24.95 -5.32
C ALA A 236 -26.67 24.40 -4.20
N ASP A 237 -27.08 25.27 -3.29
CA ASP A 237 -27.94 24.91 -2.17
C ASP A 237 -29.28 24.40 -2.72
N GLN A 238 -29.53 23.09 -2.62
CA GLN A 238 -30.79 22.47 -3.08
C GLN A 238 -31.98 22.82 -2.16
N SER A 239 -31.77 23.66 -1.14
CA SER A 239 -32.79 24.07 -0.18
C SER A 239 -33.90 24.96 -0.78
N CYS A 240 -33.75 25.48 -2.00
CA CYS A 240 -34.72 26.39 -2.61
C CYS A 240 -35.92 25.74 -3.35
N ASN A 241 -35.98 24.41 -3.55
CA ASN A 241 -37.01 23.81 -4.43
C ASN A 241 -38.32 23.33 -3.78
N ASN A 242 -38.53 23.47 -2.47
CA ASN A 242 -39.75 22.97 -1.80
C ASN A 242 -40.74 24.06 -1.33
N LYS A 243 -40.66 25.28 -1.87
CA LYS A 243 -41.63 26.34 -1.58
C LYS A 243 -42.38 26.82 -2.82
N THR A 244 -43.07 25.92 -3.52
CA THR A 244 -44.20 26.32 -4.38
C THR A 244 -45.05 25.10 -4.71
N LEU A 245 -46.37 25.31 -4.72
CA LEU A 245 -47.46 24.37 -5.04
C LEU A 245 -48.10 23.65 -3.84
N ARG A 246 -48.73 24.45 -2.97
CA ARG A 246 -50.06 24.15 -2.46
C ARG A 246 -51.02 25.23 -2.97
N THR A 247 -51.83 24.88 -3.95
CA THR A 247 -53.13 25.48 -4.26
C THR A 247 -54.07 24.33 -4.53
#